data_AF-A5BQJ1-F1
#
_entry.id   AF-A5BQJ1-F1
#
_cell.length_a   1.000
_cell.length_b   1.000
_cell.length_c   1.000
_cell.angle_alpha   90.00
_cell.angle_beta   90.00
_cell.angle_gamma   90.00
#
_symmetry.space_group_name_H-M   'P 1'
#
loop_
_entity.id
_entity.type
_entity.pdbx_description
1 polymer ?
#
loop_
_entity_poly.entity_id
_entity_poly.type
_entity_poly.pdbx_seq_one_letter_code
_entity_poly.pdbx_strand_id
1 'polypeptide(L)'
;MTIAILKEAGPEGGKIQLHFEELLKSNTAIFVEELLLEHFGDLIKFVKTRASEDPSSSSERPITVAEVEPLVKDFASRWKSAIELMHKDVITSFSNFLCGMEILRAALTQLLLYYTRLSDCIKRIPGGSALNKDLVSISSIMYEIRKYSRTF
;
A
#
# COMPACT_ATOMS: atom_id res chain seq x y z
N MET A 1 -11.31 16.97 15.69
CA MET A 1 -12.21 17.85 16.45
C MET A 1 -13.62 17.87 15.84
N THR A 2 -13.78 18.26 14.58
CA THR A 2 -15.09 18.32 13.89
C THR A 2 -15.90 17.02 13.97
N ILE A 3 -15.32 15.88 13.58
CA ILE A 3 -16.01 14.57 13.63
C ILE A 3 -16.38 14.18 15.07
N ALA A 4 -15.54 14.50 16.06
CA ALA A 4 -15.83 14.19 17.46
C ALA A 4 -17.03 14.98 17.98
N ILE A 5 -17.13 16.26 17.62
CA ILE A 5 -18.28 17.12 17.96
C ILE A 5 -19.56 16.60 17.29
N LEU A 6 -19.48 16.23 16.00
CA LEU A 6 -20.64 15.74 15.26
C LEU A 6 -21.15 14.39 15.79
N LYS A 7 -20.25 13.54 16.30
CA LYS A 7 -20.63 12.29 16.98
C LYS A 7 -21.38 12.55 18.30
N GLU A 8 -20.98 13.57 19.05
CA GLU A 8 -21.66 13.99 20.29
C GLU A 8 -23.05 14.58 20.02
N ALA A 9 -23.24 15.23 18.87
CA ALA A 9 -24.53 15.80 18.45
C ALA A 9 -25.61 14.73 18.13
N GLY A 10 -25.25 13.45 18.09
CA GLY A 10 -26.21 12.36 17.88
C GLY A 10 -26.88 12.41 16.49
N PRO A 11 -28.16 12.04 16.37
CA PRO A 11 -28.86 11.90 15.08
C PRO A 11 -28.86 13.18 14.20
N GLU A 12 -28.76 14.35 14.83
CA GLU A 12 -28.72 15.67 14.16
C GLU A 12 -27.43 15.87 13.34
N GLY A 13 -26.35 15.16 13.66
CA GLY A 13 -25.11 15.18 12.90
C GLY A 13 -25.17 14.43 11.56
N GLY A 14 -26.17 13.57 11.35
CA GLY A 14 -26.15 12.45 10.40
C GLY A 14 -25.45 12.69 9.06
N LYS A 15 -25.96 13.58 8.21
CA LYS A 15 -25.39 13.81 6.86
C LYS A 15 -24.03 14.51 6.88
N ILE A 16 -23.85 15.45 7.81
CA ILE A 16 -22.62 16.24 7.93
C ILE A 16 -21.50 15.37 8.50
N GLN A 17 -21.81 14.54 9.49
CA GLN A 17 -20.89 13.54 10.04
C GLN A 17 -20.41 12.60 8.94
N LEU A 18 -21.33 11.98 8.18
CA LEU A 18 -20.97 11.06 7.10
C LEU A 18 -20.05 11.74 6.08
N HIS A 19 -20.36 12.96 5.68
CA HIS A 19 -19.51 13.72 4.75
C HIS A 19 -18.08 13.92 5.28
N PHE A 20 -17.91 14.31 6.54
CA PHE A 20 -16.57 14.49 7.13
C PHE A 20 -15.85 13.15 7.35
N GLU A 21 -16.56 12.07 7.64
CA GLU A 21 -15.97 10.73 7.76
C GLU A 21 -15.49 10.20 6.40
N GLU A 22 -16.26 10.41 5.33
CA GLU A 22 -15.85 10.10 3.95
C GLU A 22 -14.65 10.93 3.52
N LEU A 23 -14.66 12.24 3.83
CA LEU A 23 -13.55 13.13 3.55
C LEU A 23 -12.28 12.71 4.31
N LEU A 24 -12.41 12.34 5.59
CA LEU A 24 -11.30 11.81 6.37
C LEU A 24 -10.76 10.52 5.75
N LYS A 25 -11.64 9.57 5.40
CA LYS A 25 -11.24 8.31 4.77
C LYS A 25 -10.53 8.54 3.44
N SER A 26 -11.03 9.45 2.62
CA SER A 26 -10.42 9.81 1.33
C SER A 26 -9.04 10.42 1.52
N ASN A 27 -8.89 11.40 2.43
CA ASN A 27 -7.60 12.02 2.72
C ASN A 27 -6.61 11.03 3.35
N THR A 28 -7.06 10.12 4.21
CA THR A 28 -6.22 9.04 4.74
C THR A 28 -5.72 8.13 3.62
N ALA A 29 -6.58 7.77 2.66
CA ALA A 29 -6.17 6.96 1.52
C ALA A 29 -5.15 7.68 0.63
N ILE A 30 -5.30 8.99 0.41
CA ILE A 30 -4.33 9.81 -0.32
C ILE A 30 -3.00 9.85 0.42
N PHE A 31 -3.01 10.13 1.73
CA PHE A 31 -1.78 10.16 2.53
C PHE A 31 -1.06 8.81 2.52
N VAL A 32 -1.80 7.71 2.67
CA VAL A 32 -1.26 6.35 2.58
C VAL A 32 -0.59 6.10 1.23
N GLU A 33 -1.21 6.56 0.14
CA GLU A 33 -0.66 6.42 -1.20
C GLU A 33 0.64 7.22 -1.36
N GLU A 34 0.67 8.48 -0.92
CA GLU A 34 1.87 9.33 -0.95
C GLU A 34 3.03 8.72 -0.16
N LEU A 35 2.76 8.25 1.08
CA LEU A 35 3.75 7.57 1.92
C LEU A 35 4.34 6.34 1.22
N LEU A 36 3.51 5.59 0.48
CA LEU A 36 3.97 4.44 -0.27
C LEU A 36 4.72 4.81 -1.55
N LEU A 37 4.35 5.90 -2.22
CA LEU A 37 5.00 6.38 -3.45
C LEU A 37 6.43 6.85 -3.20
N GLU A 38 6.70 7.46 -2.04
CA GLU A 38 8.05 7.87 -1.61
C GLU A 38 9.04 6.69 -1.63
N HIS A 39 8.55 5.50 -1.28
CA HIS A 39 9.37 4.31 -1.30
C HIS A 39 9.19 3.51 -2.59
N PHE A 40 7.98 3.16 -3.01
CA PHE A 40 7.71 2.11 -4.02
C PHE A 40 7.04 2.64 -5.29
N GLY A 41 7.31 3.89 -5.67
CA GLY A 41 6.69 4.57 -6.81
C GLY A 41 6.66 3.76 -8.11
N ASP A 42 7.79 3.19 -8.54
CA ASP A 42 7.87 2.43 -9.79
C ASP A 42 7.06 1.13 -9.75
N LEU A 43 7.09 0.42 -8.62
CA LEU A 43 6.29 -0.80 -8.40
C LEU A 43 4.80 -0.46 -8.47
N ILE A 44 4.38 0.59 -7.77
CA ILE A 44 2.98 1.02 -7.71
C ILE A 44 2.49 1.46 -9.08
N LYS A 45 3.30 2.26 -9.78
CA LYS A 45 3.01 2.70 -11.16
C LYS A 45 2.81 1.49 -12.06
N PHE A 46 3.72 0.52 -12.03
CA PHE A 46 3.61 -0.71 -12.80
C PHE A 46 2.28 -1.44 -12.52
N VAL A 47 1.96 -1.71 -11.24
CA VAL A 47 0.75 -2.44 -10.86
C VAL A 47 -0.52 -1.69 -11.25
N LYS A 48 -0.55 -0.36 -11.11
CA LYS A 48 -1.72 0.45 -11.47
C LYS A 48 -1.95 0.52 -12.97
N THR A 49 -0.89 0.69 -13.78
CA THR A 49 -1.00 0.66 -15.24
C THR A 49 -1.57 -0.67 -15.71
N ARG A 50 -1.12 -1.79 -15.12
CA ARG A 50 -1.65 -3.12 -15.46
C ARG A 50 -3.08 -3.37 -14.97
N ALA A 51 -3.47 -2.79 -13.84
CA ALA A 51 -4.86 -2.87 -13.37
C ALA A 51 -5.84 -2.05 -14.22
N SER A 52 -5.36 -1.03 -14.94
CA SER A 52 -6.17 -0.22 -15.86
C SER A 52 -6.27 -0.77 -17.28
N GLU A 53 -5.45 -1.77 -17.62
CA GLU A 53 -5.55 -2.47 -18.91
C GLU A 53 -6.80 -3.35 -18.89
N ASP A 54 -7.68 -3.17 -19.88
CA ASP A 54 -8.93 -3.92 -19.98
C ASP A 54 -8.62 -5.37 -20.41
N PRO A 55 -8.97 -6.39 -19.61
CA PRO A 55 -8.70 -7.79 -19.93
C PRO A 55 -9.45 -8.27 -21.19
N SER A 56 -10.42 -7.51 -21.69
CA SER A 56 -11.13 -7.76 -22.95
C SER A 56 -10.46 -7.13 -24.18
N SER A 57 -9.47 -6.25 -23.98
CA SER A 57 -8.71 -5.63 -25.06
C SER A 57 -7.57 -6.56 -25.53
N SER A 58 -7.61 -6.97 -26.79
CA SER A 58 -6.57 -7.78 -27.45
C SER A 58 -5.24 -7.05 -27.68
N SER A 59 -5.07 -5.88 -27.06
CA SER A 59 -3.90 -5.00 -27.16
C SER A 59 -3.14 -4.85 -25.85
N GLU A 60 -3.25 -5.82 -24.92
CA GLU A 60 -2.32 -5.91 -23.78
C GLU A 60 -0.90 -6.12 -24.32
N ARG A 61 -0.05 -5.08 -24.24
CA ARG A 61 1.37 -5.22 -24.55
C ARG A 61 1.95 -6.28 -23.61
N PRO A 62 2.57 -7.36 -24.14
CA PRO A 62 3.10 -8.43 -23.31
C PRO A 62 4.15 -7.86 -22.34
N ILE A 63 3.98 -8.15 -21.04
CA ILE A 63 4.95 -7.81 -20.01
C ILE A 63 6.19 -8.68 -20.22
N THR A 64 7.38 -8.07 -20.19
CA THR A 64 8.63 -8.81 -20.28
C THR A 64 9.29 -8.98 -18.92
N VAL A 65 10.11 -10.03 -18.77
CA VAL A 65 10.93 -10.23 -17.56
C VAL A 65 11.81 -9.00 -17.28
N ALA A 66 12.36 -8.38 -18.31
CA ALA A 66 13.24 -7.21 -18.20
C ALA A 66 12.54 -5.96 -17.60
N GLU A 67 11.23 -5.82 -17.79
CA GLU A 67 10.45 -4.71 -17.21
C GLU A 67 10.20 -4.93 -15.71
N VAL A 68 10.09 -6.18 -15.25
CA VAL A 68 9.68 -6.52 -13.88
C VAL A 68 10.86 -6.87 -12.98
N GLU A 69 11.94 -7.42 -13.54
CA GLU A 69 13.14 -7.80 -12.80
C GLU A 69 13.71 -6.68 -11.92
N PRO A 70 13.83 -5.42 -12.38
CA PRO A 70 14.32 -4.33 -11.53
C PRO A 70 13.41 -4.08 -10.34
N LEU A 71 12.08 -4.14 -10.53
CA LEU A 71 11.09 -3.90 -9.47
C LEU A 71 11.17 -4.96 -8.36
N VAL A 72 11.35 -6.22 -8.76
CA VAL A 72 11.46 -7.34 -7.82
C VAL A 72 12.73 -7.24 -7.00
N LYS A 73 13.87 -7.02 -7.67
CA LYS A 73 15.18 -6.90 -7.00
C LYS A 73 15.23 -5.69 -6.09
N ASP A 74 14.73 -4.56 -6.56
CA ASP A 74 14.64 -3.34 -5.78
C ASP A 74 13.80 -3.55 -4.52
N PHE A 75 12.57 -4.08 -4.66
CA PHE A 75 11.72 -4.41 -3.51
C PHE A 75 12.44 -5.35 -2.54
N ALA A 76 13.00 -6.46 -3.02
CA ALA A 76 13.69 -7.45 -2.20
C ALA A 76 14.85 -6.86 -1.39
N SER A 77 15.57 -5.88 -1.95
CA SER A 77 16.73 -5.27 -1.32
C SER A 77 16.38 -4.33 -0.15
N ARG A 78 15.21 -3.67 -0.18
CA ARG A 78 14.94 -2.53 0.73
C ARG A 78 13.59 -2.54 1.44
N TRP A 79 12.71 -3.50 1.17
CA TRP A 79 11.34 -3.49 1.71
C TRP A 79 11.28 -3.41 3.25
N LYS A 80 12.19 -4.10 3.96
CA LYS A 80 12.24 -4.03 5.43
C LYS A 80 12.63 -2.65 5.94
N SER A 81 13.69 -2.08 5.36
CA SER A 81 14.17 -0.75 5.73
C SER A 81 13.13 0.33 5.40
N ALA A 82 12.42 0.20 4.28
CA ALA A 82 11.31 1.09 3.95
C ALA A 82 10.16 1.00 4.97
N ILE A 83 9.77 -0.21 5.39
CA ILE A 83 8.75 -0.39 6.46
C ILE A 83 9.20 0.28 7.76
N GLU A 84 10.47 0.14 8.14
CA GLU A 84 11.02 0.78 9.34
C GLU A 84 11.01 2.30 9.25
N LEU A 85 11.38 2.87 8.10
CA LEU A 85 11.33 4.32 7.86
C LEU A 85 9.89 4.84 7.90
N MET A 86 8.97 4.20 7.18
CA MET A 86 7.54 4.55 7.23
C MET A 86 7.00 4.54 8.66
N HIS A 87 7.37 3.53 9.46
CA HIS A 87 6.99 3.47 10.87
C HIS A 87 7.54 4.66 11.66
N LYS A 88 8.83 4.98 11.51
CA LYS A 88 9.46 6.14 12.16
C LYS A 88 8.81 7.46 11.76
N ASP A 89 8.52 7.65 10.48
CA ASP A 89 7.92 8.88 9.96
C ASP A 89 6.49 9.04 10.50
N VAL A 90 5.73 7.95 10.59
CA VAL A 90 4.40 7.97 11.21
C VAL A 90 4.47 8.24 12.72
N ILE A 91 5.38 7.62 13.47
CA ILE A 91 5.58 7.90 14.91
C ILE A 91 5.82 9.39 15.13
N THR A 92 6.68 9.99 14.30
CA THR A 92 7.16 11.35 14.51
C THR A 92 6.19 12.41 13.98
N SER A 93 5.37 12.07 12.99
CA SER A 93 4.43 13.01 12.35
C SER A 93 3.06 13.08 13.03
N PHE A 94 2.63 12.03 13.74
CA PHE A 94 1.29 11.95 14.33
C PHE A 94 1.35 11.94 15.87
N SER A 95 0.92 13.04 16.49
CA SER A 95 0.79 13.16 17.94
C SER A 95 -0.32 12.28 18.53
N ASN A 96 -1.34 11.95 17.73
CA ASN A 96 -2.35 10.97 18.09
C ASN A 96 -1.88 9.57 17.66
N PHE A 97 -1.49 8.78 18.66
CA PHE A 97 -1.02 7.41 18.49
C PHE A 97 -1.99 6.50 17.72
N LEU A 98 -3.27 6.53 18.07
CA LEU A 98 -4.27 5.68 17.39
C LEU A 98 -4.38 6.05 15.92
N CYS A 99 -4.36 7.33 15.60
CA CYS A 99 -4.39 7.83 14.23
C CYS A 99 -3.14 7.40 13.45
N GLY A 100 -1.95 7.57 14.02
CA GLY A 100 -0.70 7.10 13.39
C GLY A 100 -0.71 5.59 13.13
N MET A 101 -1.12 4.79 14.11
CA MET A 101 -1.18 3.34 13.96
C MET A 101 -2.20 2.90 12.90
N GLU A 102 -3.35 3.56 12.78
CA GLU A 102 -4.32 3.30 11.72
C GLU A 102 -3.76 3.61 10.33
N ILE A 103 -3.03 4.73 10.18
CA ILE A 103 -2.37 5.13 8.94
C ILE A 103 -1.30 4.12 8.55
N LEU A 104 -0.42 3.74 9.49
CA LEU A 104 0.62 2.75 9.22
C LEU A 104 0.01 1.40 8.84
N ARG A 105 -1.02 0.94 9.56
CA ARG A 105 -1.71 -0.31 9.23
C ARG A 105 -2.32 -0.25 7.83
N ALA A 106 -2.94 0.87 7.46
CA ALA A 106 -3.49 1.06 6.12
C ALA A 106 -2.39 1.02 5.04
N ALA A 107 -1.26 1.70 5.27
CA ALA A 107 -0.13 1.69 4.35
C ALA A 107 0.51 0.31 4.18
N LEU A 108 0.74 -0.40 5.27
CA LEU A 108 1.28 -1.77 5.23
C LEU A 108 0.33 -2.76 4.56
N THR A 109 -0.98 -2.62 4.78
CA THR A 109 -1.99 -3.42 4.08
C THR A 109 -1.97 -3.14 2.58
N GLN A 110 -1.89 -1.87 2.19
CA GLN A 110 -1.87 -1.46 0.79
C GLN A 110 -0.56 -1.88 0.09
N LEU A 111 0.59 -1.81 0.78
CA LEU A 111 1.86 -2.35 0.31
C LEU A 111 1.76 -3.84 -0.02
N LEU A 112 1.16 -4.63 0.89
CA LEU A 112 0.94 -6.06 0.68
C LEU A 112 0.06 -6.32 -0.56
N LEU A 113 -0.99 -5.52 -0.77
CA LEU A 113 -1.86 -5.63 -1.94
C LEU A 113 -1.09 -5.33 -3.23
N TYR A 114 -0.30 -4.26 -3.28
CA TYR A 114 0.52 -3.93 -4.45
C TYR A 114 1.54 -5.04 -4.75
N TYR A 115 2.24 -5.53 -3.73
CA TYR A 115 3.23 -6.58 -3.90
C TYR A 115 2.62 -7.93 -4.32
N THR A 116 1.43 -8.26 -3.80
CA THR A 116 0.69 -9.46 -4.22
C THR A 116 0.31 -9.38 -5.71
N ARG A 117 -0.18 -8.22 -6.16
CA ARG A 117 -0.49 -7.98 -7.57
C ARG A 117 0.74 -8.08 -8.46
N LEU A 118 1.87 -7.50 -8.05
CA LEU A 118 3.16 -7.66 -8.75
C LEU A 118 3.53 -9.15 -8.89
N SER A 119 3.45 -9.90 -7.78
CA SER A 119 3.75 -11.33 -7.75
C SER A 119 2.84 -12.14 -8.67
N ASP A 120 1.56 -11.77 -8.76
CA ASP A 120 0.61 -12.42 -9.67
C ASP A 120 0.84 -12.06 -11.14
N CYS A 121 1.26 -10.84 -11.45
CA CYS A 121 1.69 -10.46 -12.80
C CYS A 121 2.86 -11.35 -13.26
N ILE A 122 3.87 -11.58 -12.40
CA ILE A 122 5.06 -12.38 -12.73
C ILE A 122 4.71 -13.82 -13.13
N LYS A 123 3.73 -14.43 -12.45
CA LYS A 123 3.27 -15.79 -12.76
C LYS A 123 2.68 -15.91 -14.18
N ARG A 124 2.23 -14.80 -14.77
CA ARG A 124 1.63 -14.76 -16.12
C ARG A 124 2.66 -14.49 -17.22
N ILE A 125 3.90 -14.12 -16.87
CA ILE A 125 4.95 -13.77 -17.82
C ILE A 125 5.68 -15.03 -18.29
N PRO A 126 5.81 -15.29 -19.61
CA PRO A 126 6.69 -16.32 -20.12
C PRO A 126 8.14 -16.12 -19.63
N GLY A 127 8.69 -17.11 -18.92
CA GLY A 127 10.02 -17.02 -18.30
C GLY A 127 10.06 -16.28 -16.95
N GLY A 128 8.92 -15.82 -16.42
CA GLY A 128 8.83 -15.13 -15.13
C GLY A 128 9.29 -15.96 -13.93
N SER A 129 9.28 -17.29 -14.05
CA SER A 129 9.79 -18.21 -13.01
C SER A 129 11.27 -17.97 -12.65
N ALA A 130 12.06 -17.38 -13.56
CA ALA A 130 13.44 -16.99 -13.29
C ALA A 130 13.57 -15.94 -12.16
N LEU A 131 12.51 -15.16 -11.91
CA LEU A 131 12.45 -14.13 -10.87
C LEU A 131 12.05 -14.69 -9.49
N ASN A 132 11.62 -15.96 -9.39
CA ASN A 132 11.13 -16.52 -8.13
C ASN A 132 12.19 -16.50 -7.01
N LYS A 133 13.48 -16.54 -7.35
CA LYS A 133 14.59 -16.44 -6.39
C LYS A 133 14.70 -15.07 -5.73
N ASP A 134 14.22 -14.02 -6.41
CA ASP A 134 14.29 -12.63 -5.95
C ASP A 134 12.95 -12.21 -5.30
N LEU A 135 11.91 -13.04 -5.38
CA LEU A 135 10.63 -12.77 -4.72
C LEU A 135 10.74 -12.97 -3.20
N VAL A 136 10.36 -11.92 -2.48
CA VAL A 136 10.08 -11.99 -1.04
C VAL A 136 8.79 -12.78 -0.80
N SER A 137 8.80 -13.68 0.16
CA SER A 137 7.59 -14.44 0.50
C SER A 137 6.52 -13.54 1.13
N ILE A 138 5.26 -13.75 0.75
CA ILE A 138 4.10 -13.05 1.34
C ILE A 138 4.07 -13.25 2.86
N SER A 139 4.42 -14.44 3.34
CA SER A 139 4.52 -14.75 4.78
C SER A 139 5.56 -13.89 5.50
N SER A 140 6.71 -13.62 4.88
CA SER A 140 7.75 -12.73 5.44
C SER A 140 7.25 -11.29 5.55
N ILE A 141 6.56 -10.79 4.52
CA ILE A 141 5.97 -9.44 4.55
C ILE A 141 4.91 -9.37 5.64
N MET A 142 3.99 -10.33 5.71
CA MET A 142 2.96 -10.39 6.77
C MET A 142 3.56 -10.46 8.18
N TYR A 143 4.68 -11.16 8.36
CA TYR A 143 5.37 -11.22 9.64
C TYR A 143 5.88 -9.83 10.05
N GLU A 144 6.56 -9.12 9.14
CA GLU A 144 7.07 -7.78 9.41
C GLU A 144 5.93 -6.79 9.65
N ILE A 145 4.84 -6.88 8.87
CA ILE A 145 3.64 -6.06 9.08
C ILE A 145 3.08 -6.27 10.49
N ARG A 146 2.95 -7.53 10.95
CA ARG A 146 2.46 -7.83 12.30
C ARG A 146 3.38 -7.31 13.40
N LYS A 147 4.68 -7.27 13.15
CA LYS A 147 5.66 -6.71 14.09
C LYS A 147 5.39 -5.21 14.27
N TYR A 148 5.34 -4.44 13.19
CA TYR A 148 5.11 -2.98 13.28
C TYR A 148 3.66 -2.60 13.61
N SER A 149 2.68 -3.46 13.33
CA SER A 149 1.28 -3.22 13.75
C SER A 149 1.02 -3.49 15.23
N ARG A 150 1.97 -4.12 15.93
CA ARG A 150 1.87 -4.46 17.36
C ARG A 150 2.87 -3.69 18.22
N THR A 151 3.95 -3.20 17.61
CA THR A 151 5.04 -2.55 18.32
C THR A 151 4.86 -1.06 18.16
N PHE A 152 4.23 -0.46 19.15
CA PHE A 152 4.06 0.97 19.31
C PHE A 152 3.64 1.22 20.76
#